data_AF-A0A813LUP1-F1
#
_entry.id   AF-A0A813LUP1-F1
#
_cell.length_a   1.000
_cell.length_b   1.000
_cell.length_c   1.000
_cell.angle_alpha   90.00
_cell.angle_beta   90.00
_cell.angle_gamma   90.00
#
_symmetry.space_group_name_H-M   'P 1'
#
loop_
_entity.id
_entity.type
_entity.pdbx_description
1 polymer ?
#
loop_
_entity_poly.entity_id
_entity_poly.type
_entity_poly.pdbx_seq_one_letter_code
_entity_poly.pdbx_strand_id
1 'polypeptide(L)'
;LLRPPLLSRRPIGPRGEMEVILKGSEGLPEGAVLSIKFGETKRQAPVSKIGQQFRFSNSPVEPLPLKVEILTPAAPPQTVALDPAREDFEVSFGGGAKVFLSQRAVSELQRPV
;
A
#
# COMPACT_ATOMS: atom_id res chain seq x y z
N LEU A 1 29.91 -38.00 -19.74
CA LEU A 1 29.22 -36.90 -19.01
C LEU A 1 28.34 -36.13 -20.01
N LEU A 2 27.07 -36.54 -20.14
CA LEU A 2 26.10 -35.88 -21.04
C LEU A 2 25.50 -34.66 -20.32
N ARG A 3 25.62 -33.48 -20.91
CA ARG A 3 24.95 -32.25 -20.45
C ARG A 3 23.46 -32.33 -20.83
N PRO A 4 22.51 -32.02 -19.92
CA PRO A 4 21.10 -32.03 -20.26
C PRO A 4 20.76 -30.93 -21.28
N PRO A 5 19.74 -31.13 -22.13
CA PRO A 5 19.33 -30.13 -23.10
C PRO A 5 18.82 -28.89 -22.37
N LEU A 6 19.31 -27.72 -22.79
CA LEU A 6 18.75 -26.44 -22.38
C LEU A 6 17.28 -26.44 -22.81
N LEU A 7 16.36 -26.56 -21.86
CA LEU A 7 14.94 -26.33 -22.08
C LEU A 7 14.81 -24.97 -22.75
N SER A 8 14.41 -24.99 -24.02
CA SER A 8 14.15 -23.79 -24.82
C SER A 8 13.23 -22.88 -24.01
N ARG A 9 13.79 -21.78 -23.51
CA ARG A 9 13.01 -20.70 -22.90
C ARG A 9 12.14 -20.16 -24.03
N ARG A 10 10.88 -20.59 -24.08
CA ARG A 10 9.88 -20.01 -24.98
C ARG A 10 9.99 -18.48 -24.85
N PRO A 11 10.00 -17.72 -25.95
CA PRO A 11 9.98 -16.28 -25.86
C PRO A 11 8.75 -15.89 -25.04
N ILE A 12 8.97 -15.21 -23.92
CA ILE A 12 7.91 -14.59 -23.16
C ILE A 12 7.37 -13.52 -24.12
N GLY A 13 6.24 -13.81 -24.76
CA GLY A 13 5.52 -12.82 -25.56
C GLY A 13 5.31 -11.55 -24.74
N PRO A 14 5.05 -10.38 -25.37
CA PRO A 14 4.89 -9.13 -24.64
C PRO A 14 3.92 -9.34 -23.47
N ARG A 15 4.41 -9.11 -22.25
CA ARG A 15 3.55 -9.14 -21.06
C ARG A 15 2.50 -8.07 -21.30
N GLY A 16 1.24 -8.46 -21.41
CA GLY A 16 0.16 -7.48 -21.45
C GLY A 16 0.13 -6.74 -20.13
N GLU A 17 -0.19 -5.46 -20.13
CA GLU A 17 -0.49 -4.74 -18.89
C GLU A 17 -2.01 -4.75 -18.69
N MET A 18 -2.46 -5.08 -17.49
CA MET A 18 -3.86 -4.96 -17.08
C MET A 18 -3.96 -3.85 -16.03
N GLU A 19 -5.00 -3.03 -16.14
CA GLU A 19 -5.33 -2.01 -15.16
C GLU A 19 -6.73 -2.26 -14.58
N VAL A 20 -6.83 -2.22 -13.24
CA VAL A 20 -8.10 -2.22 -12.52
C VAL A 20 -8.29 -0.84 -11.90
N ILE A 21 -9.47 -0.24 -12.06
CA ILE A 21 -9.75 1.13 -11.59
C ILE A 21 -10.84 1.09 -10.53
N LEU A 22 -10.58 1.71 -9.37
CA LEU A 22 -11.61 1.91 -8.34
C LEU A 22 -12.58 3.01 -8.78
N LYS A 23 -13.78 2.63 -9.24
CA LYS A 23 -14.79 3.59 -9.75
C LYS A 23 -15.67 4.21 -8.66
N GLY A 24 -15.85 3.53 -7.53
CA GLY A 24 -16.74 3.94 -6.46
C GLY A 24 -16.66 2.97 -5.28
N SER A 25 -17.17 3.40 -4.13
CA SER A 25 -17.29 2.58 -2.92
C SER A 25 -18.50 3.05 -2.12
N GLU A 26 -19.27 2.11 -1.57
CA GLU A 26 -20.45 2.40 -0.75
C GLU A 26 -20.49 1.42 0.42
N GLY A 27 -20.93 1.88 1.60
CA GLY A 27 -21.12 1.03 2.79
C GLY A 27 -19.84 0.46 3.42
N LEU A 28 -18.65 0.95 3.03
CA LEU A 28 -17.37 0.49 3.59
C LEU A 28 -16.98 1.29 4.83
N PRO A 29 -16.36 0.67 5.86
CA PRO A 29 -15.88 1.37 7.03
C PRO A 29 -14.86 2.46 6.71
N GLU A 30 -14.83 3.52 7.51
CA GLU A 30 -13.81 4.55 7.42
C GLU A 30 -12.40 3.94 7.58
N GLY A 31 -11.45 4.41 6.78
CA GLY A 31 -10.07 3.90 6.79
C GLY A 31 -9.89 2.52 6.15
N ALA A 32 -10.94 1.94 5.54
CA ALA A 32 -10.81 0.67 4.83
C ALA A 32 -9.84 0.77 3.64
N VAL A 33 -9.13 -0.34 3.39
CA VAL A 33 -8.16 -0.48 2.31
C VAL A 33 -8.63 -1.58 1.37
N LEU A 34 -8.74 -1.23 0.09
CA LEU A 34 -8.98 -2.19 -0.99
C LEU A 34 -7.67 -2.94 -1.27
N SER A 35 -7.74 -4.27 -1.28
CA SER A 35 -6.62 -5.16 -1.60
C SER A 35 -6.98 -6.02 -2.79
N ILE A 36 -6.26 -5.85 -3.90
CA ILE A 36 -6.46 -6.61 -5.14
C ILE A 36 -5.23 -7.49 -5.35
N LYS A 37 -5.44 -8.79 -5.45
CA LYS A 37 -4.41 -9.78 -5.79
C LYS A 37 -4.69 -10.35 -7.17
N PHE A 38 -3.66 -10.38 -8.01
CA PHE A 38 -3.69 -10.98 -9.35
C PHE A 38 -2.46 -11.90 -9.50
N GLY A 39 -2.70 -13.21 -9.54
CA GLY A 39 -1.62 -14.20 -9.41
C GLY A 39 -0.84 -14.00 -8.11
N GLU A 40 0.47 -13.73 -8.21
CA GLU A 40 1.34 -13.47 -7.06
C GLU A 40 1.40 -11.98 -6.67
N THR A 41 0.92 -11.09 -7.54
CA THR A 41 1.01 -9.64 -7.30
C THR A 41 -0.15 -9.15 -6.47
N LYS A 42 0.14 -8.44 -5.38
CA LYS A 42 -0.86 -7.73 -4.56
C LYS A 42 -0.66 -6.23 -4.66
N ARG A 43 -1.77 -5.49 -4.78
CA ARG A 43 -1.80 -4.02 -4.77
C ARG A 43 -2.88 -3.55 -3.81
N GLN A 44 -2.61 -2.45 -3.10
CA GLN A 44 -3.49 -1.95 -2.06
C GLN A 44 -3.60 -0.43 -2.12
N ALA A 45 -4.78 0.10 -1.84
CA ALA A 45 -5.00 1.53 -1.65
C ALA A 45 -6.25 1.79 -0.79
N PRO A 46 -6.34 2.96 -0.13
CA PRO A 46 -7.55 3.36 0.59
C PRO A 46 -8.79 3.34 -0.34
N VAL A 47 -9.93 2.88 0.18
CA VAL A 47 -11.19 2.86 -0.58
C VAL A 47 -11.71 4.27 -0.89
N SER A 48 -11.26 5.28 -0.14
CA SER A 48 -11.56 6.70 -0.39
C SER A 48 -10.88 7.26 -1.64
N LYS A 49 -9.89 6.55 -2.22
CA LYS A 49 -9.13 7.02 -3.38
C LYS A 49 -9.79 6.61 -4.69
N ILE A 50 -10.98 7.16 -4.95
CA ILE A 50 -11.70 6.94 -6.21
C ILE A 50 -10.82 7.37 -7.40
N GLY A 51 -10.85 6.59 -8.47
CA GLY A 51 -9.98 6.75 -9.64
C GLY A 51 -8.60 6.08 -9.50
N GLN A 52 -8.26 5.48 -8.35
CA GLN A 52 -7.01 4.76 -8.19
C GLN A 52 -6.90 3.62 -9.21
N GLN A 53 -5.78 3.65 -9.94
CA GLN A 53 -5.39 2.63 -10.91
C GLN A 53 -4.50 1.57 -10.25
N PHE A 54 -4.82 0.30 -10.45
CA PHE A 54 -4.03 -0.84 -10.00
C PHE A 54 -3.50 -1.58 -11.23
N ARG A 55 -2.20 -1.45 -11.47
CA ARG A 55 -1.55 -2.07 -12.63
C ARG A 55 -0.94 -3.41 -12.27
N PHE A 56 -1.21 -4.40 -13.11
CA PHE A 56 -0.74 -5.77 -13.01
C PHE A 56 -0.10 -6.19 -14.32
N SER A 57 0.96 -6.98 -14.22
CA SER A 57 1.43 -7.74 -15.37
C SER A 57 0.43 -8.86 -15.68
N ASN A 58 0.03 -8.98 -16.93
CA ASN A 58 -0.84 -10.04 -17.42
C ASN A 58 -0.07 -10.95 -18.37
N SER A 59 -0.25 -12.26 -18.21
CA SER A 59 0.30 -13.25 -19.14
C SER A 59 -0.81 -13.66 -20.11
N PRO A 60 -0.61 -13.53 -21.44
CA PRO A 60 -1.61 -13.96 -22.42
C PRO A 60 -1.75 -15.49 -22.50
N VAL A 61 -0.87 -16.25 -21.84
CA VAL A 61 -0.83 -17.71 -21.92
C VAL A 61 -1.80 -18.38 -20.95
N GLU A 62 -2.04 -17.76 -19.79
CA GLU A 62 -2.92 -18.31 -18.76
C GLU A 62 -3.59 -17.18 -17.96
N PRO A 63 -4.93 -17.14 -17.88
CA PRO A 63 -5.63 -16.15 -17.06
C PRO A 63 -5.31 -16.38 -15.59
N LEU A 64 -4.62 -15.42 -14.97
CA LEU A 64 -4.30 -15.50 -13.54
C LEU A 64 -5.54 -15.22 -12.68
N PRO A 65 -5.68 -15.87 -11.51
CA PRO A 65 -6.79 -15.63 -10.61
C PRO A 65 -6.73 -14.21 -10.04
N LEU A 66 -7.89 -13.54 -10.03
CA LEU A 66 -8.10 -12.23 -9.40
C LEU A 66 -8.87 -12.41 -8.08
N LYS A 67 -8.35 -11.86 -6.98
CA LYS A 67 -8.99 -11.83 -5.67
C LYS A 67 -9.09 -10.39 -5.18
N VAL A 68 -10.25 -10.02 -4.63
CA VAL A 68 -10.49 -8.72 -4.00
C VAL A 68 -10.81 -8.92 -2.53
N GLU A 69 -10.20 -8.12 -1.67
CA GLU A 69 -10.39 -8.13 -0.22
C GLU A 69 -10.55 -6.68 0.26
N ILE A 70 -11.37 -6.50 1.30
CA ILE A 70 -11.43 -5.27 2.07
C ILE A 70 -10.73 -5.51 3.39
N LEU A 71 -9.70 -4.71 3.67
CA LEU A 71 -9.02 -4.69 4.97
C LEU A 71 -9.60 -3.54 5.79
N THR A 72 -10.16 -3.87 6.95
CA THR A 72 -10.74 -2.88 7.87
C THR A 72 -9.77 -2.59 9.01
N PRO A 73 -9.71 -1.35 9.50
CA PRO A 73 -8.99 -1.06 10.74
C PRO A 73 -9.49 -1.95 11.88
N ALA A 74 -8.57 -2.49 12.68
CA ALA A 74 -8.92 -3.32 13.84
C ALA A 74 -9.49 -2.51 15.01
N ALA A 75 -9.24 -1.19 15.02
CA ALA A 75 -9.73 -0.26 16.02
C ALA A 75 -10.05 1.10 15.36
N PRO A 76 -10.95 1.91 15.96
CA PRO A 76 -11.18 3.28 15.53
C PRO A 76 -9.90 4.13 15.59
N PRO A 77 -9.77 5.17 14.73
CA PRO A 77 -8.69 6.12 14.83
C PRO A 77 -8.63 6.79 16.21
N GLN A 78 -7.43 6.96 16.76
CA GLN A 78 -7.19 7.72 17.99
C GLN A 78 -6.51 9.03 17.64
N THR A 79 -7.08 10.14 18.09
CA THR A 79 -6.54 11.49 17.86
C THR A 79 -6.17 12.11 19.19
N VAL A 80 -4.98 12.68 19.27
CA VAL A 80 -4.50 13.41 20.44
C VAL A 80 -4.12 14.82 19.97
N ALA A 81 -4.71 15.84 20.61
CA ALA A 81 -4.32 17.21 20.38
C ALA A 81 -2.98 17.49 21.07
N LEU A 82 -2.02 18.05 20.33
CA LEU A 82 -0.71 18.44 20.85
C LEU A 82 -0.66 19.95 21.05
N ASP A 83 0.03 20.38 22.09
CA ASP A 83 0.34 21.79 22.33
C ASP A 83 1.40 22.25 21.32
N PRO A 84 1.08 23.15 20.38
CA PRO A 84 2.02 23.56 19.34
C PRO A 84 3.22 24.34 19.89
N ALA A 85 3.20 24.79 21.15
CA ALA A 85 4.31 25.50 21.78
C ALA A 85 5.38 24.56 22.36
N ARG A 86 5.15 23.24 22.42
CA ARG A 86 6.14 22.27 22.90
C ARG A 86 7.00 21.76 21.74
N GLU A 87 8.24 21.42 22.04
CA GLU A 87 9.17 20.84 21.06
C GLU A 87 9.15 19.32 21.10
N ASP A 88 9.06 18.73 22.29
CA ASP A 88 9.05 17.28 22.51
C ASP A 88 7.70 16.79 23.07
N PHE A 89 7.24 15.65 22.57
CA PHE A 89 5.96 15.05 22.93
C PHE A 89 6.11 13.56 23.20
N GLU A 90 5.53 13.11 24.31
CA GLU A 90 5.18 11.71 24.53
C GLU A 90 3.67 11.56 24.37
N VAL A 91 3.24 10.85 23.33
CA VAL A 91 1.83 10.60 23.01
C VAL A 91 1.49 9.17 23.38
N SER A 92 0.61 9.02 24.37
CA SER A 92 0.12 7.70 24.79
C SER A 92 -1.22 7.38 24.14
N PHE A 93 -1.31 6.17 23.59
CA PHE A 93 -2.51 5.56 23.03
C PHE A 93 -2.97 4.41 23.94
N GLY A 94 -4.21 3.96 23.77
CA GLY A 94 -4.73 2.81 24.51
C GLY A 94 -3.88 1.54 24.32
N GLY A 95 -3.90 0.62 25.28
CA GLY A 95 -3.16 -0.65 25.18
C GLY A 95 -1.64 -0.54 25.36
N GLY A 96 -1.16 0.56 25.96
CA GLY A 96 0.27 0.76 26.23
C GLY A 96 1.09 1.22 25.03
N ALA A 97 0.45 1.50 23.89
CA ALA A 97 1.11 2.06 22.72
C ALA A 97 1.52 3.51 22.99
N LYS A 98 2.76 3.86 22.62
CA LYS A 98 3.30 5.22 22.78
C LYS A 98 4.07 5.65 21.55
N VAL A 99 4.04 6.94 21.24
CA VAL A 99 4.85 7.57 20.19
C VAL A 99 5.57 8.77 20.78
N PHE A 100 6.83 8.95 20.39
CA PHE A 100 7.65 10.09 20.78
C PHE A 100 7.87 10.95 19.55
N LEU A 101 7.51 12.22 19.63
CA LEU A 101 7.61 13.17 18.53
C LEU A 101 8.46 14.35 18.97
N SER A 102 9.23 14.90 18.05
CA SER A 102 9.83 16.22 18.21
C SER A 102 9.53 17.09 17.01
N GLN A 103 9.34 18.39 17.26
CA GLN A 103 9.18 19.40 16.23
C GLN A 103 10.25 20.48 16.38
N ARG A 104 10.72 21.00 15.24
CA ARG A 104 11.70 22.10 15.17
C ARG A 104 11.49 22.93 13.91
N ALA A 105 11.98 24.17 13.89
CA ALA A 105 11.86 25.02 12.72
C ALA A 105 12.71 24.48 11.55
N VAL A 106 12.16 24.46 10.33
CA VAL A 106 12.88 23.95 9.14
C VAL A 106 14.15 24.77 8.87
N SER A 107 14.17 26.06 9.20
CA SER A 107 15.35 26.93 9.09
C SER A 107 16.55 26.43 9.91
N GLU A 108 16.32 25.67 10.99
CA GLU A 108 17.36 25.11 11.85
C GLU A 108 17.99 23.82 11.28
N LEU A 109 17.45 23.29 10.17
CA LEU A 109 18.01 22.14 9.46
C LEU A 109 19.18 22.51 8.55
N GLN A 110 19.35 23.80 8.22
CA GLN A 110 20.45 24.25 7.38
C GLN A 110 21.71 24.41 8.24
N ARG A 111 22.53 23.34 8.31
CA ARG A 111 23.94 23.49 8.71
C ARG A 111 24.73 24.16 7.58
N PRO A 112 25.75 24.98 7.89
CA PRO A 112 26.55 25.69 6.89
C PRO A 112 27.24 24.70 5.94
N VAL A 113 27.28 25.07 4.66
CA VAL A 113 28.07 24.42 3.60
C VAL A 113 29.56 24.67 3.84
#